data_AF-A0A6N2NB22-F1
#
_entry.id   AF-A0A6N2NB22-F1
#
_cell.length_a   1.000
_cell.length_b   1.000
_cell.length_c   1.000
_cell.angle_alpha   90.00
_cell.angle_beta   90.00
_cell.angle_gamma   90.00
#
_symmetry.space_group_name_H-M   'P 1'
#
loop_
_entity.id
_entity.type
_entity.pdbx_description
1 polymer ?
#
loop_
_entity_poly.entity_id
_entity_poly.type
_entity_poly.pdbx_seq_one_letter_code
_entity_poly.pdbx_strand_id
1 'polypeptide(L)'
;MQEVSFTLTWFQNKQELGITALHIKLRATGGNKTKTPGPGAQSALRALARSGMKIGHIEDVTPIPTDSTRRKGGRRGRSCKLSLIRAIPFLWWCYYWLVMALYKSMKH
;
A
#
# COMPACT_ATOMS: atom_id res chain seq x y z
N MET A 1 8.57 22.28 11.04
CA MET A 1 7.29 22.39 10.31
C MET A 1 7.55 22.80 8.85
N GLN A 2 8.07 21.92 8.00
CA GLN A 2 8.39 22.26 6.59
C GLN A 2 7.99 21.18 5.54
N GLU A 3 7.32 20.08 5.93
CA GLU A 3 6.96 19.02 4.96
C GLU A 3 5.53 19.09 4.41
N VAL A 4 4.66 19.97 4.92
CA VAL A 4 3.23 19.98 4.56
C VAL A 4 2.95 20.84 3.30
N SER A 5 3.88 21.69 2.88
CA SER A 5 3.64 22.67 1.79
C SER A 5 3.97 22.17 0.38
N PHE A 6 4.65 21.04 0.21
CA PHE A 6 5.14 20.60 -1.11
C PHE A 6 4.15 19.70 -1.88
N THR A 7 3.23 19.02 -1.19
CA THR A 7 2.28 18.08 -1.84
C THR A 7 0.97 18.74 -2.28
N LEU A 8 0.57 19.86 -1.67
CA LEU A 8 -0.65 20.59 -2.03
C LEU A 8 -0.50 21.51 -3.25
N THR A 9 0.71 22.05 -3.48
CA THR A 9 0.97 23.03 -4.54
C THR A 9 0.92 22.44 -5.95
N TRP A 10 1.33 21.19 -6.15
CA TRP A 10 1.32 20.58 -7.48
C TRP A 10 -0.10 20.25 -8.00
N PHE A 11 -1.05 20.01 -7.09
CA PHE A 11 -2.45 19.69 -7.44
C PHE A 11 -3.27 20.94 -7.77
N GLN A 12 -3.03 22.06 -7.07
CA GLN A 12 -3.72 23.33 -7.33
C GLN A 12 -3.39 23.88 -8.73
N ASN A 13 -2.12 23.84 -9.13
CA ASN A 13 -1.65 24.36 -10.42
C ASN A 13 -2.20 23.59 -11.63
N LYS A 14 -2.73 22.37 -11.46
CA LYS A 14 -3.26 21.55 -12.57
C LYS A 14 -4.63 22.02 -13.07
N GLN A 15 -5.44 22.63 -12.21
CA GLN A 15 -6.75 23.17 -12.59
C GLN A 15 -6.60 24.41 -13.48
N GLU A 16 -5.55 25.20 -13.25
CA GLU A 16 -5.21 26.39 -14.05
C GLU A 16 -4.81 26.04 -15.49
N LEU A 17 -4.30 24.83 -15.72
CA LEU A 17 -3.84 24.36 -17.02
C LEU A 17 -4.96 23.85 -17.95
N GLY A 18 -6.22 23.81 -17.50
CA GLY A 18 -7.38 23.50 -18.34
C GLY A 18 -7.40 22.08 -18.94
N ILE A 19 -6.68 21.12 -18.36
CA ILE A 19 -6.58 19.75 -18.88
C ILE A 19 -7.86 18.98 -18.52
N THR A 20 -8.67 18.67 -19.54
CA THR A 20 -9.99 18.02 -19.36
C THR A 20 -9.95 16.50 -19.48
N ALA A 21 -8.97 15.94 -20.21
CA ALA A 21 -8.83 14.50 -20.41
C ALA A 21 -7.37 14.01 -20.25
N LEU A 22 -7.17 12.87 -19.60
CA LEU A 22 -5.86 12.26 -19.33
C LEU A 22 -5.80 10.80 -19.75
N HIS A 23 -4.70 10.41 -20.39
CA HIS A 23 -4.29 9.00 -20.55
C HIS A 23 -3.30 8.66 -19.43
N ILE A 24 -3.56 7.60 -18.69
CA ILE A 24 -2.83 7.26 -17.47
C ILE A 24 -1.99 6.01 -17.71
N LYS A 25 -0.67 6.16 -17.62
CA LYS A 25 0.28 5.05 -17.72
C LYS A 25 0.71 4.62 -16.33
N LEU A 26 0.30 3.42 -15.91
CA LEU A 26 0.66 2.84 -14.63
C LEU A 26 1.99 2.10 -14.76
N ARG A 27 2.93 2.38 -13.84
CA ARG A 27 4.24 1.72 -13.80
C ARG A 27 4.52 1.17 -12.41
N ALA A 28 4.56 -0.15 -12.29
CA ALA A 28 5.22 -0.81 -11.16
C ALA A 28 6.73 -0.94 -11.42
N THR A 29 7.49 -1.28 -10.38
CA THR A 29 8.96 -1.41 -10.47
C THR A 29 9.39 -2.43 -11.54
N GLY A 30 8.61 -3.51 -11.72
CA GLY A 30 8.74 -4.45 -12.83
C GLY A 30 10.09 -5.18 -12.89
N GLY A 31 10.39 -5.75 -14.07
CA GLY A 31 11.60 -6.54 -14.30
C GLY A 31 11.66 -7.75 -13.36
N ASN A 32 12.67 -7.76 -12.50
CA ASN A 32 12.91 -8.85 -11.57
C ASN A 32 12.26 -8.67 -10.18
N LYS A 33 11.60 -7.53 -9.98
CA LYS A 33 10.87 -7.18 -8.76
C LYS A 33 9.37 -7.37 -8.98
N THR A 34 8.55 -6.78 -8.11
CA THR A 34 7.09 -6.86 -8.20
C THR A 34 6.58 -6.18 -9.46
N LYS A 35 5.83 -6.96 -10.25
CA LYS A 35 5.09 -6.48 -11.43
C LYS A 35 3.74 -5.88 -11.05
N THR A 36 3.25 -6.15 -9.84
CA THR A 36 2.00 -5.59 -9.34
C THR A 36 2.19 -4.12 -8.96
N PRO A 37 1.35 -3.20 -9.48
CA PRO A 37 1.35 -1.82 -9.02
C PRO A 37 0.99 -1.75 -7.53
N GLY A 38 1.57 -0.78 -6.82
CA GLY A 38 1.36 -0.62 -5.39
C GLY A 38 -0.07 -0.20 -5.04
N PRO A 39 -0.50 -0.35 -3.77
CA PRO A 39 -1.86 -0.02 -3.34
C PRO A 39 -2.23 1.46 -3.56
N GLY A 40 -1.24 2.36 -3.64
CA GLY A 40 -1.45 3.78 -3.93
C GLY A 40 -1.84 4.09 -5.38
N ALA A 41 -1.64 3.17 -6.33
CA ALA A 41 -2.00 3.38 -7.73
C ALA A 41 -3.52 3.58 -7.88
N GLN A 42 -4.30 2.73 -7.23
CA GLN A 42 -5.76 2.81 -7.30
C GLN A 42 -6.31 4.01 -6.53
N SER A 43 -5.66 4.38 -5.42
CA SER A 43 -6.03 5.57 -4.64
C SER A 43 -5.85 6.85 -5.44
N ALA A 44 -4.74 6.97 -6.18
CA ALA A 44 -4.48 8.12 -7.05
C ALA A 44 -5.50 8.22 -8.20
N LEU A 45 -5.84 7.09 -8.85
CA LEU A 45 -6.87 7.05 -9.89
C LEU A 45 -8.24 7.52 -9.36
N ARG A 46 -8.63 7.06 -8.16
CA ARG A 46 -9.88 7.49 -7.54
C ARG A 46 -9.87 8.98 -7.19
N ALA A 47 -8.74 9.53 -6.77
CA ALA A 47 -8.62 10.96 -6.50
C ALA A 47 -8.78 11.79 -7.77
N LEU A 48 -8.20 11.35 -8.89
CA LEU A 48 -8.32 12.00 -10.20
C LEU A 48 -9.73 11.93 -10.77
N ALA A 49 -10.41 10.79 -10.62
CA ALA A 49 -11.81 10.66 -11.01
C ALA A 49 -12.73 11.57 -10.20
N ARG A 50 -12.45 11.77 -8.89
CA ARG A 50 -13.20 12.69 -8.02
C ARG A 50 -12.94 14.16 -8.33
N SER A 51 -11.77 14.51 -8.83
CA SER A 51 -11.45 15.88 -9.23
C SER A 51 -12.02 16.26 -10.60
N GLY A 52 -12.89 15.43 -11.19
CA GLY A 52 -13.62 15.75 -12.42
C GLY A 52 -12.81 15.63 -13.71
N MET A 53 -11.61 15.04 -13.68
CA MET A 53 -10.83 14.79 -14.91
C MET A 53 -11.35 13.57 -15.64
N LYS A 54 -11.54 13.66 -16.96
CA LYS A 54 -11.98 12.52 -17.78
C LYS A 54 -10.79 11.61 -18.06
N ILE A 55 -10.90 10.35 -17.67
CA ILE A 55 -9.85 9.35 -17.93
C ILE A 55 -10.13 8.71 -19.29
N GLY A 56 -9.19 8.82 -20.22
CA GLY A 56 -9.30 8.23 -21.55
C GLY A 56 -8.93 6.75 -21.54
N HIS A 57 -7.63 6.46 -21.55
CA HIS A 57 -7.11 5.10 -21.50
C HIS A 57 -6.17 4.91 -20.31
N ILE A 58 -6.24 3.73 -19.71
CA ILE A 58 -5.33 3.32 -18.64
C ILE A 58 -4.48 2.17 -19.19
N GLU A 59 -3.16 2.38 -19.27
CA GLU A 59 -2.20 1.39 -19.77
C GLU A 59 -1.28 0.93 -18.65
N ASP A 60 -1.03 -0.37 -18.55
CA ASP A 60 0.03 -0.94 -17.72
C ASP A 60 1.33 -0.99 -18.53
N VAL A 61 2.29 -0.14 -18.17
CA VAL A 61 3.64 -0.08 -18.77
C VAL A 61 4.68 -0.72 -17.87
N THR A 62 4.26 -1.68 -17.03
CA THR A 62 5.21 -2.47 -16.25
C THR A 62 6.16 -3.23 -17.18
N PRO A 63 7.49 -3.08 -17.00
CA PRO A 63 8.43 -3.79 -17.84
C PRO A 63 8.36 -5.29 -17.57
N ILE A 64 7.88 -6.04 -18.56
CA ILE A 64 7.88 -7.51 -18.58
C ILE A 64 9.15 -7.96 -19.32
N PRO A 65 10.13 -8.53 -18.62
CA PRO A 65 11.34 -9.03 -19.27
C PRO A 65 11.02 -10.33 -20.03
N THR A 66 11.57 -10.48 -21.24
CA THR A 66 11.51 -11.72 -22.05
C THR A 66 12.37 -12.83 -21.45
N ASP A 67 13.53 -12.48 -20.90
CA ASP A 67 14.36 -13.31 -20.04
C ASP A 67 14.72 -12.54 -18.75
N SER A 68 14.63 -13.20 -17.59
CA SER A 68 14.75 -12.54 -16.28
C SER A 68 16.01 -12.97 -15.55
N THR A 69 16.71 -12.00 -14.95
CA THR A 69 17.90 -12.26 -14.14
C THR A 69 17.54 -12.93 -12.81
N ARG A 70 18.52 -13.29 -11.96
CA ARG A 70 18.26 -13.92 -10.65
C ARG A 70 17.58 -12.97 -9.66
N ARG A 71 16.42 -13.37 -9.11
CA ARG A 71 15.67 -12.60 -8.09
C ARG A 71 16.40 -12.50 -6.75
N LYS A 72 16.15 -11.41 -6.01
CA LYS A 72 16.65 -11.23 -4.64
C LYS A 72 15.95 -12.21 -3.68
N GLY A 73 16.73 -12.96 -2.88
CA GLY A 73 16.21 -13.91 -1.89
C GLY A 73 16.94 -15.26 -1.82
N GLY A 74 17.92 -15.53 -2.69
CA GLY A 74 18.63 -16.82 -2.69
C GLY A 74 17.68 -18.00 -2.95
N ARG A 75 18.14 -19.24 -2.70
CA ARG A 75 17.34 -20.46 -2.97
C ARG A 75 16.15 -20.64 -2.02
N ARG A 76 16.25 -20.14 -0.79
CA ARG A 76 15.22 -20.26 0.25
C ARG A 76 14.25 -19.08 0.30
N GLY A 77 14.42 -18.08 -0.57
CA GLY A 77 13.59 -16.89 -0.59
C GLY A 77 13.71 -16.03 0.66
N ARG A 78 12.78 -15.11 0.84
CA ARG A 78 12.69 -14.28 2.05
C ARG A 78 12.07 -15.10 3.18
N SER A 79 12.85 -15.43 4.20
CA SER A 79 12.35 -16.13 5.39
C SER A 79 11.59 -15.16 6.30
N CYS A 80 10.26 -15.18 6.25
CA CYS A 80 9.38 -14.44 7.16
C CYS A 80 9.02 -15.30 8.39
N LYS A 81 10.00 -15.90 9.07
CA LYS A 81 9.75 -16.67 10.30
C LYS A 81 9.78 -15.75 11.52
N LEU A 82 8.83 -14.81 11.70
CA LEU A 82 8.73 -14.13 13.00
C LEU A 82 7.42 -13.34 13.27
N SER A 83 6.28 -13.72 12.71
CA SER A 83 4.98 -13.12 13.09
C SER A 83 4.20 -13.94 14.11
N LEU A 84 4.26 -15.28 14.05
CA LEU A 84 3.43 -16.13 14.92
C LEU A 84 3.94 -16.19 16.37
N ILE A 85 5.26 -16.20 16.58
CA ILE A 85 5.87 -16.35 17.91
C ILE A 85 5.71 -15.07 18.76
N ARG A 86 5.50 -13.91 18.12
CA ARG A 86 5.32 -12.61 18.82
C ARG A 86 3.89 -12.34 19.28
N ALA A 87 2.89 -13.09 18.81
CA ALA A 87 1.48 -12.87 19.16
C ALA A 87 1.02 -13.69 20.38
N ILE A 88 1.75 -14.76 20.73
CA ILE A 88 1.41 -15.67 21.84
C ILE A 88 1.33 -14.95 23.21
N PRO A 89 2.23 -14.00 23.56
CA PRO A 89 2.13 -13.27 24.84
C PRO A 89 0.88 -12.40 24.95
N PHE A 90 0.42 -11.82 23.82
CA PHE A 90 -0.73 -10.91 23.80
C PHE A 90 -2.06 -11.67 24.01
N LEU A 91 -2.19 -12.85 23.41
CA LEU A 91 -3.33 -13.74 23.62
C LEU A 91 -3.40 -14.26 25.06
N TRP A 92 -2.24 -14.58 25.66
CA TRP A 92 -2.19 -15.01 27.06
C TRP A 92 -2.54 -13.87 28.03
N TRP A 93 -2.08 -12.64 27.75
CA TRP A 93 -2.44 -11.46 28.54
C TRP A 93 -3.95 -11.17 28.49
N CYS A 94 -4.57 -11.23 27.31
CA CYS A 94 -6.02 -11.07 27.16
C CYS A 94 -6.79 -12.13 27.94
N TYR A 95 -6.38 -13.41 27.85
CA TYR A 95 -7.01 -14.50 28.60
C TYR A 95 -6.88 -14.29 30.11
N TYR A 96 -5.68 -13.95 30.60
CA TYR A 96 -5.44 -13.74 32.02
C TYR A 96 -6.25 -12.56 32.58
N TRP A 97 -6.35 -11.46 31.83
CA TRP A 97 -7.14 -10.31 32.23
C TRP A 97 -8.64 -10.58 32.26
N LEU A 98 -9.17 -11.33 31.27
CA LEU A 98 -10.56 -11.78 31.25
C LEU A 98 -10.88 -12.66 32.46
N VAL A 99 -10.01 -13.64 32.76
CA VAL A 99 -10.19 -14.54 33.92
C VAL A 99 -10.15 -13.76 35.23
N MET A 100 -9.23 -12.79 35.38
CA MET A 100 -9.16 -11.94 36.57
C MET A 100 -10.36 -11.00 36.71
N ALA A 101 -10.88 -10.46 35.60
CA ALA A 101 -12.10 -9.65 35.59
C ALA A 101 -13.32 -10.48 36.02
N LEU A 102 -13.46 -11.71 35.51
CA LEU A 102 -14.54 -12.62 35.90
C LEU A 102 -14.43 -13.07 37.37
N TYR A 103 -13.21 -13.39 37.84
CA TYR A 103 -13.01 -13.78 39.25
C TYR A 103 -13.35 -12.64 40.21
N LYS A 104 -13.03 -11.39 39.83
CA LYS A 104 -13.40 -10.21 40.62
C LYS A 104 -14.91 -9.97 40.66
N SER A 105 -15.65 -10.40 39.62
CA SER A 105 -17.10 -10.24 39.54
C SER A 105 -17.92 -11.27 40.33
N MET A 106 -17.32 -12.37 40.79
CA MET A 106 -18.02 -13.43 41.56
C MET A 106 -17.80 -13.37 43.07
N LYS A 107 -16.99 -12.43 43.57
CA LYS A 107 -16.68 -12.26 45.01
C LYS A 107 -17.40 -11.08 45.67
N HIS A 108 -18.43 -10.55 45.01
CA HIS A 108 -19.40 -9.59 45.55
C HIS A 108 -20.78 -10.23 45.61
#